data_AF-A0A1V2A5S8-F1
#
_entry.id   AF-A0A1V2A5S8-F1
#
_cell.length_a   1.000
_cell.length_b   1.000
_cell.length_c   1.000
_cell.angle_alpha   90.00
_cell.angle_beta   90.00
_cell.angle_gamma   90.00
#
_symmetry.space_group_name_H-M   'P 1'
#
loop_
_entity.id
_entity.type
_entity.pdbx_description
1 polymer ?
#
loop_
_entity_poly.entity_id
_entity_poly.type
_entity_poly.pdbx_seq_one_letter_code
_entity_poly.pdbx_strand_id
1 'polypeptide(L)' 'MAKKLAMHETLEVHEVLLFKTSCITKSMAIADQVEDRKLKKMLQEDIKSSKKAIKDLRTNLEKEKG' A
#
# COMPACT_ATOMS: atom_id res chain seq x y z
N MET A 1 24.18 1.35 12.35
CA MET A 1 23.04 1.01 13.22
C MET A 1 21.79 1.53 12.53
N ALA A 2 20.79 0.70 12.27
CA ALA A 2 19.53 1.19 11.73
C ALA A 2 18.87 2.06 12.82
N LYS A 3 18.54 3.31 12.47
CA LYS A 3 17.86 4.22 13.40
C LYS A 3 16.43 3.69 13.57
N LYS A 4 16.08 3.28 14.80
CA LYS A 4 14.72 2.89 15.16
C LYS A 4 13.80 4.10 14.95
N LEU A 5 12.62 3.88 14.38
CA LEU A 5 11.61 4.90 14.17
C LEU A 5 11.13 5.42 15.52
N ALA A 6 10.96 6.73 15.63
CA ALA A 6 10.25 7.34 16.74
C ALA A 6 8.76 6.95 16.70
N MET A 7 8.05 7.14 17.81
CA MET A 7 6.64 6.79 17.91
C MET A 7 5.77 7.48 16.86
N HIS A 8 6.02 8.77 16.58
CA HIS A 8 5.27 9.51 15.55
C HIS A 8 5.55 8.95 14.14
N GLU A 9 6.81 8.68 13.80
CA GLU A 9 7.18 8.09 12.50
C GLU A 9 6.54 6.71 12.31
N THR A 10 6.45 5.91 13.38
CA THR A 10 5.78 4.60 13.34
C THR A 10 4.27 4.75 13.10
N LEU A 11 3.63 5.71 13.76
CA LEU A 11 2.20 6.02 13.53
C LEU A 11 1.95 6.51 12.11
N GLU A 12 2.80 7.40 11.58
CA GLU A 12 2.71 7.88 10.19
C GLU A 12 2.80 6.71 9.19
N VAL A 13 3.70 5.75 9.42
CA VAL A 13 3.81 4.56 8.56
C VAL A 13 2.54 3.68 8.64
N HIS A 14 1.93 3.56 9.83
CA HIS A 14 0.64 2.88 9.97
C HIS A 14 -0.50 3.60 9.23
N GLU A 15 -0.55 4.92 9.29
CA GLU A 15 -1.54 5.74 8.57
C GLU A 15 -1.40 5.58 7.05
N VAL A 16 -0.17 5.64 6.53
CA VAL A 16 0.10 5.41 5.10
C VAL A 16 -0.27 3.99 4.69
N LEU A 17 0.01 2.98 5.53
CA LEU A 17 -0.39 1.60 5.29
C LEU A 17 -1.92 1.44 5.22
N LEU A 18 -2.66 2.05 6.16
CA LEU A 18 -4.12 2.04 6.16
C LEU A 18 -4.69 2.72 4.92
N PHE A 19 -4.17 3.91 4.59
CA PHE A 19 -4.56 4.65 3.41
C PHE A 19 -4.36 3.82 2.14
N LYS A 20 -3.16 3.25 1.95
CA LYS A 20 -2.84 2.45 0.76
C LYS A 20 -3.69 1.19 0.68
N THR A 21 -4.01 0.57 1.82
CA THR A 21 -4.93 -0.57 1.90
C THR A 21 -6.35 -0.17 1.46
N SER A 22 -6.84 1.02 1.85
CA SER A 22 -8.14 1.52 1.36
C SER A 22 -8.15 1.74 -0.15
N CYS A 23 -7.09 2.34 -0.70
CA CYS A 23 -6.95 2.60 -2.13
C CYS A 23 -6.94 1.31 -2.96
N ILE A 24 -6.14 0.31 -2.56
CA ILE A 24 -6.06 -0.94 -3.32
C ILE A 24 -7.39 -1.72 -3.25
N THR A 25 -8.07 -1.74 -2.11
CA THR A 25 -9.38 -2.41 -1.98
C THR A 25 -10.39 -1.79 -2.95
N LYS A 26 -10.43 -0.45 -3.04
CA LYS A 26 -11.29 0.25 -4.00
C LYS A 26 -10.91 -0.10 -5.44
N SER A 27 -9.63 -0.04 -5.77
CA SER A 27 -9.14 -0.34 -7.13
C SER A 27 -9.45 -1.78 -7.54
N MET A 28 -9.28 -2.75 -6.64
CA MET A 28 -9.63 -4.15 -6.89
C MET A 28 -11.13 -4.35 -7.06
N ALA A 29 -11.96 -3.68 -6.25
CA ALA A 29 -13.41 -3.81 -6.34
C ALA A 29 -13.98 -3.34 -7.69
N ILE A 30 -13.38 -2.31 -8.30
CA ILE A 30 -13.87 -1.73 -9.56
C ILE A 30 -13.15 -2.26 -10.80
N ALA A 31 -11.94 -2.81 -10.69
CA ALA A 31 -11.09 -3.16 -11.84
C ALA A 31 -11.75 -4.17 -12.81
N ASP A 32 -12.58 -5.07 -12.29
CA ASP A 32 -13.28 -6.05 -13.12
C ASP A 32 -14.50 -5.47 -13.84
N GLN A 33 -15.06 -4.36 -13.34
CA GLN A 33 -16.20 -3.66 -13.92
C GLN A 33 -15.80 -2.60 -14.96
N VAL A 34 -14.52 -2.27 -15.07
CA VAL A 34 -14.03 -1.29 -16.05
C VAL A 34 -13.99 -1.89 -17.45
N GLU A 35 -14.80 -1.33 -18.36
CA GLU A 35 -14.85 -1.72 -19.78
C GLU A 35 -13.71 -1.11 -20.62
N ASP A 36 -13.30 0.12 -20.29
CA ASP A 36 -12.20 0.78 -20.99
C ASP A 36 -10.88 0.04 -20.73
N ARG A 37 -10.31 -0.54 -21.79
CA ARG A 37 -9.10 -1.38 -21.72
C ARG A 37 -7.88 -0.62 -21.20
N LYS A 38 -7.75 0.66 -21.51
CA LYS A 38 -6.61 1.48 -21.07
C LYS A 38 -6.75 1.79 -19.58
N LEU A 39 -7.94 2.15 -19.12
CA LEU A 39 -8.23 2.38 -17.71
C LEU A 39 -8.05 1.11 -16.89
N LYS A 40 -8.54 -0.04 -17.39
CA LYS A 40 -8.34 -1.33 -16.74
C LYS A 40 -6.87 -1.68 -16.57
N LYS A 41 -6.05 -1.44 -17.61
CA LYS A 41 -4.59 -1.65 -17.54
C LYS A 41 -3.94 -0.75 -16.49
N MET A 42 -4.30 0.54 -16.45
CA MET A 42 -3.78 1.47 -15.44
C MET A 42 -4.15 1.04 -14.02
N LEU A 43 -5.38 0.57 -13.80
CA LEU A 43 -5.81 0.04 -12.50
C LEU A 43 -5.04 -1.24 -12.12
N GLN A 44 -4.78 -2.14 -13.06
CA GLN A 44 -3.99 -3.35 -12.81
C GLN A 44 -2.53 -3.01 -12.44
N GLU A 45 -1.95 -2.01 -13.09
CA GLU A 45 -0.62 -1.49 -12.76
C GLU A 45 -0.60 -0.84 -11.37
N ASP A 46 -1.61 -0.03 -11.02
CA ASP A 46 -1.74 0.53 -9.68
C ASP A 46 -1.89 -0.57 -8.62
N ILE A 47 -2.77 -1.56 -8.83
CA ILE A 47 -2.94 -2.70 -7.92
C ILE A 47 -1.61 -3.42 -7.69
N LYS A 48 -0.84 -3.68 -8.76
CA LYS A 48 0.48 -4.33 -8.65
C LYS A 48 1.45 -3.48 -7.82
N SER A 49 1.54 -2.18 -8.10
CA SER A 49 2.43 -1.27 -7.37
C SER A 49 2.00 -1.13 -5.90
N SER A 50 0.68 -1.11 -5.65
CA SER A 50 0.07 -0.99 -4.33
C SER A 50 0.32 -2.22 -3.47
N LYS A 51 0.25 -3.43 -4.04
CA LYS A 51 0.63 -4.67 -3.32
C LYS A 51 2.09 -4.63 -2.86
N LYS A 52 2.99 -4.15 -3.72
CA LYS A 52 4.41 -4.00 -3.38
C LYS A 52 4.59 -2.99 -2.24
N ALA A 53 4.01 -1.79 -2.37
CA ALA A 53 4.09 -0.76 -1.34
C ALA A 53 3.57 -1.23 0.02
N ILE A 54 2.42 -1.92 0.06
CA ILE A 54 1.85 -2.49 1.29
C ILE A 54 2.80 -3.51 1.92
N LYS A 55 3.42 -4.37 1.11
CA LYS A 55 4.40 -5.35 1.59
C LYS A 55 5.61 -4.63 2.22
N ASP A 56 6.16 -3.64 1.52
CA ASP A 56 7.33 -2.90 1.99
C ASP A 56 7.04 -2.14 3.29
N LEU A 57 5.87 -1.48 3.39
CA LEU A 57 5.42 -0.79 4.61
C LEU A 57 5.26 -1.75 5.80
N ARG A 58 4.67 -2.94 5.58
CA ARG A 58 4.55 -3.98 6.63
C ARG A 58 5.91 -4.47 7.09
N THR A 59 6.80 -4.76 6.15
CA THR A 59 8.17 -5.19 6.46
C THR A 59 8.94 -4.13 7.25
N ASN A 60 8.73 -2.84 6.97
CA ASN A 60 9.32 -1.77 7.78
C ASN A 60 8.77 -1.77 9.21
N LEU A 61 7.45 -1.85 9.39
CA LEU A 61 6.83 -1.92 10.73
C LEU A 61 7.20 -3.18 11.52
N GLU A 62 7.46 -4.30 10.86
CA GLU A 62 7.92 -5.54 11.50
C GLU A 62 9.34 -5.42 12.04
N LYS A 63 10.24 -4.71 11.33
CA LYS A 63 11.62 -4.47 11.77
C LYS A 63 11.70 -3.64 13.05
N GLU A 64 10.72 -2.76 13.29
CA GLU A 64 10.66 -1.91 14.50
C GLU A 64 10.27 -2.68 15.77
N LYS A 65 9.67 -3.87 15.61
CA LYS A 65 9.28 -4.72 16.75
C LYS A 65 10.45 -5.49 17.37
N GLY A 66 11.59 -5.56 16.68
CA GLY A 66 12.88 -6.04 17.20
C GLY A 66 13.67 -4.96 17.93
#